data_AF-A0A0J8B0R5-F1
#
_entry.id   AF-A0A0J8B0R5-F1
#
_cell.length_a   1.000
_cell.length_b   1.000
_cell.length_c   1.000
_cell.angle_alpha   90.00
_cell.angle_beta   90.00
_cell.angle_gamma   90.00
#
_symmetry.space_group_name_H-M   'P 1'
#
loop_
_entity.id
_entity.type
_entity.pdbx_description
1 polymer ?
#
loop_
_entity_poly.entity_id
_entity_poly.type
_entity_poly.pdbx_seq_one_letter_code
_entity_poly.pdbx_strand_id
1 'polypeptide(L)'
;MTLHVTVHAIERAMQRIPGVTSEAKARAILSTDAIHKAVEFGAIAVTLGTGQRLVINDGSIITVLSKERRRIHAHRRRYCNYHEGE
;
A
#
# COMPACT_ATOMS: atom_id res chain seq x y z
N MET A 1 11.81 7.73 10.04
CA MET A 1 10.67 6.86 10.40
C MET A 1 10.81 5.56 9.60
N THR A 2 10.72 4.39 10.22
CA THR A 2 10.86 3.11 9.51
C THR A 2 9.52 2.70 8.90
N LEU A 3 9.40 2.76 7.58
CA LEU A 3 8.22 2.28 6.85
C LEU A 3 8.12 0.75 6.96
N HIS A 4 7.04 0.27 7.57
CA HIS A 4 6.79 -1.17 7.68
C HIS A 4 5.95 -1.66 6.51
N VAL A 5 6.35 -2.77 5.89
CA VAL A 5 5.64 -3.37 4.75
C VAL A 5 5.15 -4.75 5.16
N THR A 6 3.83 -4.90 5.24
CA THR A 6 3.21 -6.18 5.63
C THR A 6 3.41 -7.25 4.56
N VAL A 7 3.42 -8.52 4.99
CA VAL A 7 3.46 -9.68 4.08
C VAL A 7 2.28 -9.62 3.10
N HIS A 8 1.08 -9.28 3.60
CA HIS A 8 -0.09 -9.13 2.75
C HIS A 8 0.11 -8.08 1.64
N ALA A 9 0.72 -6.94 1.96
CA ALA A 9 1.01 -5.91 0.96
C ALA A 9 2.02 -6.40 -0.10
N ILE A 10 3.02 -7.19 0.30
CA ILE A 10 4.01 -7.79 -0.60
C ILE A 10 3.31 -8.75 -1.57
N GLU A 11 2.49 -9.66 -1.06
CA GLU A 11 1.73 -10.61 -1.89
C GLU A 11 0.83 -9.87 -2.90
N ARG A 12 0.13 -8.83 -2.44
CA ARG A 12 -0.72 -8.01 -3.33
C ARG A 12 0.10 -7.23 -4.36
N ALA A 13 1.29 -6.75 -4.00
CA ALA A 13 2.18 -6.11 -4.95
C ALA A 13 2.61 -7.07 -6.05
N MET A 14 3.03 -8.29 -5.70
CA MET A 14 3.41 -9.33 -6.66
C MET A 14 2.25 -9.74 -7.58
N GLN A 15 1.02 -9.81 -7.04
CA GLN A 15 -0.16 -10.20 -7.83
C GLN A 15 -0.67 -9.08 -8.76
N ARG A 16 -0.49 -7.81 -8.39
CA ARG A 16 -1.21 -6.67 -9.02
C ARG A 16 -0.32 -5.69 -9.74
N ILE A 17 0.98 -5.66 -9.44
CA ILE A 17 1.94 -4.77 -10.10
C ILE A 17 2.65 -5.59 -11.19
N PRO A 18 2.43 -5.28 -12.47
CA PRO A 18 3.06 -6.01 -13.56
C PRO A 18 4.59 -5.92 -13.45
N GLY A 19 5.27 -7.05 -13.63
CA GLY A 19 6.73 -7.14 -13.55
C GLY A 19 7.30 -7.31 -12.15
N VAL A 20 6.47 -7.45 -11.10
CA VAL A 20 6.91 -7.76 -9.74
C VAL A 20 6.79 -9.25 -9.47
N THR A 21 7.89 -9.97 -9.70
CA THR A 21 7.94 -11.45 -9.62
C THR A 21 8.62 -11.97 -8.36
N SER A 22 9.17 -11.08 -7.53
CA SER A 22 9.96 -11.47 -6.35
C SER A 22 9.67 -10.54 -5.18
N GLU A 23 9.73 -11.08 -3.96
CA GLU A 23 9.52 -10.31 -2.73
C GLU A 23 10.49 -9.12 -2.63
N ALA A 24 11.78 -9.32 -2.95
CA ALA A 24 12.76 -8.24 -2.93
C ALA A 24 12.36 -7.07 -3.84
N LYS A 25 11.81 -7.37 -5.02
CA LYS A 25 11.33 -6.35 -5.97
C LYS A 25 10.06 -5.66 -5.47
N ALA A 26 9.16 -6.42 -4.83
CA ALA A 26 7.97 -5.86 -4.19
C ALA A 26 8.37 -4.88 -3.07
N ARG A 27 9.28 -5.28 -2.17
CA ARG A 27 9.80 -4.41 -1.10
C ARG A 27 10.48 -3.16 -1.65
N ALA A 28 11.27 -3.27 -2.71
CA ALA A 28 11.93 -2.13 -3.33
C ALA A 28 10.92 -1.10 -3.87
N ILE A 29 9.86 -1.56 -4.55
CA ILE A 29 8.81 -0.67 -5.09
C ILE A 29 7.96 -0.06 -3.98
N LEU A 30 7.72 -0.82 -2.90
CA LEU A 30 6.90 -0.38 -1.76
C LEU A 30 7.67 0.51 -0.78
N SER A 31 9.01 0.57 -0.84
CA SER A 31 9.85 1.31 0.10
C SER A 31 10.68 2.42 -0.57
N THR A 32 10.10 3.10 -1.57
CA THR A 32 10.75 4.22 -2.25
C THR A 32 10.72 5.48 -1.39
N ASP A 33 11.71 6.38 -1.56
CA ASP A 33 11.82 7.63 -0.79
C ASP A 33 10.54 8.48 -0.85
N ALA A 34 9.88 8.52 -2.01
CA ALA A 34 8.60 9.19 -2.19
C ALA A 34 7.49 8.63 -1.27
N ILE A 35 7.48 7.32 -1.03
CA ILE A 35 6.52 6.68 -0.11
C ILE A 35 6.89 7.01 1.34
N HIS A 36 8.17 6.99 1.69
CA HIS A 36 8.62 7.41 3.03
C HIS A 36 8.18 8.84 3.31
N LYS A 37 8.42 9.78 2.38
CA LYS A 37 7.96 11.16 2.50
C LYS A 37 6.44 11.24 2.64
N ALA A 38 5.69 10.49 1.84
CA ALA A 38 4.23 10.48 1.94
C ALA A 38 3.75 10.02 3.33
N VAL A 39 4.41 9.02 3.93
CA VAL A 39 4.12 8.60 5.31
C VAL A 39 4.47 9.68 6.32
N GLU A 40 5.62 10.35 6.17
CA GLU A 40 6.00 11.49 7.03
C GLU A 40 4.95 12.63 6.97
N PHE A 41 4.32 12.85 5.81
CA PHE A 41 3.22 13.80 5.65
C PHE A 41 1.87 13.30 6.19
N GLY A 42 1.79 12.07 6.71
CA GLY A 42 0.54 11.49 7.21
C GLY A 42 -0.41 11.02 6.11
N ALA A 43 0.09 10.68 4.92
CA ALA A 43 -0.74 10.19 3.84
C ALA A 43 -1.33 8.81 4.18
N ILE A 44 -2.66 8.69 4.05
CA ILE A 44 -3.38 7.43 4.22
C ILE A 44 -3.29 6.52 2.98
N ALA A 45 -2.82 7.05 1.84
CA ALA A 45 -2.64 6.29 0.63
C ALA A 45 -1.72 6.98 -0.39
N VAL A 46 -1.01 6.19 -1.19
CA VAL A 46 -0.12 6.65 -2.26
C VAL A 46 -0.51 5.97 -3.57
N THR A 47 -0.52 6.71 -4.68
CA THR A 47 -0.76 6.13 -6.01
C THR A 47 0.58 5.99 -6.72
N LEU A 48 0.91 4.77 -7.17
CA LEU A 48 2.12 4.49 -7.93
C LEU A 48 1.98 4.98 -9.38
N GLY A 49 3.10 5.24 -10.06
CA GLY A 49 3.11 5.61 -11.48
C GLY A 49 2.45 4.57 -12.39
N THR A 50 2.43 3.31 -11.98
CA THR A 50 1.76 2.19 -12.66
C THR A 50 0.22 2.18 -12.47
N GLY A 51 -0.32 3.05 -11.62
CA GLY A 51 -1.75 3.25 -11.39
C GLY A 51 -2.35 2.44 -10.23
N GLN A 52 -1.59 1.57 -9.57
CA GLN A 52 -1.98 0.87 -8.34
C GLN A 52 -1.91 1.84 -7.14
N ARG A 53 -2.72 1.58 -6.11
CA ARG A 53 -2.80 2.42 -4.91
C ARG A 53 -2.37 1.65 -3.66
N LEU A 54 -1.39 2.17 -2.96
CA LEU A 54 -0.94 1.71 -1.66
C LEU A 54 -1.85 2.29 -0.58
N VAL A 55 -2.28 1.46 0.35
CA VAL A 55 -3.00 1.89 1.55
C VAL A 55 -2.04 1.85 2.72
N ILE A 56 -1.96 2.98 3.43
CA ILE A 56 -1.08 3.17 4.58
C ILE A 56 -1.96 3.28 5.82
N ASN A 57 -1.59 2.55 6.86
CA ASN A 57 -2.19 2.65 8.18
C ASN A 57 -1.07 2.66 9.22
N ASP A 58 -1.03 3.69 10.06
CA ASP A 58 -0.06 3.82 11.15
C ASP A 58 1.41 3.60 10.71
N GLY A 59 1.82 4.23 9.60
CA GLY A 59 3.17 4.06 9.04
C GLY A 59 3.46 2.69 8.42
N SER A 60 2.45 1.82 8.30
CA SER A 60 2.55 0.50 7.67
C SER A 60 1.77 0.44 6.35
N ILE A 61 2.35 -0.19 5.33
CA ILE A 61 1.62 -0.52 4.09
C ILE A 61 0.85 -1.81 4.32
N ILE A 62 -0.47 -1.72 4.29
CA ILE A 62 -1.37 -2.84 4.59
C ILE A 62 -1.88 -3.57 3.34
N THR A 63 -2.02 -2.87 2.20
CA THR A 63 -2.46 -3.50 0.95
C THR A 63 -2.14 -2.66 -0.29
N VAL A 64 -2.18 -3.30 -1.46
CA VAL A 64 -1.98 -2.68 -2.78
C VAL A 64 -3.21 -2.89 -3.63
N LEU A 65 -3.98 -1.84 -3.92
CA LEU A 65 -5.19 -1.92 -4.75
C LEU A 65 -4.83 -1.88 -6.25
N SER A 66 -5.56 -2.65 -7.06
CA SER A 66 -5.43 -2.60 -8.52
C SER A 66 -5.96 -1.28 -9.08
N LYS A 67 -5.48 -0.91 -10.28
CA LYS A 67 -5.86 0.32 -10.99
C LYS A 67 -7.37 0.49 -11.15
N GLU A 68 -8.09 -0.60 -11.39
CA GLU A 68 -9.55 -0.59 -11.60
C GLU A 68 -10.36 -0.35 -10.32
N ARG A 69 -9.83 -0.71 -9.14
CA ARG A 69 -10.54 -0.56 -7.85
C ARG A 69 -10.53 0.87 -7.29
N ARG A 70 -10.13 1.87 -8.09
CA ARG A 70 -10.03 3.28 -7.69
C ARG A 70 -11.36 3.88 -7.21
N ARG A 71 -12.49 3.46 -7.79
CA ARG A 71 -13.82 4.02 -7.49
C ARG A 71 -14.41 3.59 -6.14
N ILE A 72 -14.04 2.41 -5.63
CA ILE A 72 -14.73 1.81 -4.47
C ILE A 72 -14.18 2.33 -3.13
N HIS A 73 -12.89 2.66 -3.06
CA HIS A 73 -12.26 3.06 -1.78
C HIS A 73 -12.26 4.57 -1.52
N ALA A 74 -12.43 5.42 -2.55
CA ALA A 74 -12.58 6.86 -2.34
C ALA A 74 -13.91 7.22 -1.63
N HIS A 75 -14.94 6.37 -1.77
CA HIS A 75 -16.26 6.57 -1.17
C HIS A 75 -16.40 5.94 0.22
N ARG A 76 -15.40 5.17 0.67
CA ARG A 76 -15.46 4.39 1.91
C ARG A 76 -14.54 5.01 2.97
N ARG A 77 -14.85 6.25 3.38
CA ARG A 77 -14.46 6.85 4.69
C ARG A 77 -15.06 6.05 5.88
N ARG A 78 -15.05 4.71 5.79
CA ARG A 78 -15.49 3.69 6.75
C ARG A 78 -14.69 2.41 6.52
N TYR A 79 -13.38 2.52 6.51
CA TYR A 79 -12.52 1.41 6.94
C TYR A 79 -11.88 1.83 8.27
N CYS A 80 -12.76 2.21 9.21
CA CYS A 80 -12.59 1.82 10.60
C CYS A 80 -12.71 0.28 10.65
N ASN A 81 -11.95 -0.34 11.56
CA ASN A 81 -11.95 -1.77 11.90
C ASN A 81 -11.01 -2.67 11.06
N TYR A 82 -9.71 -2.40 11.17
CA TYR A 82 -8.70 -3.47 11.22
C TYR A 82 -8.06 -3.57 12.62
N HIS A 83 -8.83 -3.16 13.63
CA HIS A 83 -8.71 -3.58 15.01
C HIS A 83 -10.01 -4.31 15.31
N GLU A 84 -9.95 -5.64 15.46
CA GLU A 84 -10.78 -6.46 16.34
C GLU A 84 -10.51 -7.94 16.02
N GLY A 85 -9.94 -8.65 16.99
CA GLY A 85 -9.78 -10.11 16.98
C GLY A 85 -8.40 -10.55 17.43
N GLU A 86 -8.30 -10.86 18.72
CA GLU A 86 -7.20 -11.46 19.49
C GLU A 86 -6.46 -12.63 18.82
#